data_AF-A0A7C7QT05-F1
#
_entry.id   AF-A0A7C7QT05-F1
#
_cell.length_a   1.000
_cell.length_b   1.000
_cell.length_c   1.000
_cell.angle_alpha   90.00
_cell.angle_beta   90.00
_cell.angle_gamma   90.00
#
_symmetry.space_group_name_H-M   'P 1'
#
loop_
_entity.id
_entity.type
_entity.pdbx_description
1 polymer ?
#
loop_
_entity_poly.entity_id
_entity_poly.type
_entity_poly.pdbx_seq_one_letter_code
_entity_poly.pdbx_strand_id
1 'polypeptide(L)' 'MALANRKLAPDVETVCLMTSLEHAFLSSSNVKEIVMHGGCVDELVPPHVAVALRKKAEALGDDINSKVRLISLRD' A
#
# COMPACT_ATOMS: atom_id res chain seq x y z
N MET A 1 16.67 6.87 0.20
CA MET A 1 16.17 7.63 1.37
C MET A 1 17.18 7.72 2.51
N ALA A 2 17.88 6.63 2.90
CA ALA A 2 18.79 6.63 4.06
C ALA A 2 19.81 7.78 4.09
N LEU A 3 20.48 8.10 2.97
CA LEU A 3 21.47 9.19 2.94
C LEU A 3 20.86 10.58 3.16
N ALA A 4 19.65 10.81 2.67
CA ALA A 4 18.95 12.07 2.88
C ALA A 4 18.57 12.21 4.36
N ASN A 5 18.04 11.14 4.97
CA ASN A 5 17.67 11.12 6.38
C ASN A 5 18.88 11.35 7.28
N ARG A 6 20.04 10.75 6.97
CA ARG A 6 21.28 10.97 7.72
C ARG A 6 21.75 12.43 7.71
N LYS A 7 21.47 13.18 6.63
CA LYS A 7 21.79 14.61 6.57
C LYS A 7 20.81 15.47 7.38
N LEU A 8 19.54 15.06 7.45
CA LEU A 8 18.48 15.82 8.12
C LEU A 8 18.40 15.53 9.63
N ALA A 9 18.67 14.30 10.05
CA ALA A 9 18.64 13.84 11.44
C ALA A 9 19.83 12.89 11.69
N PRO A 10 21.04 13.43 11.99
CA PRO A 10 22.27 12.64 12.12
C PRO A 10 22.30 11.67 13.30
N ASP A 11 21.43 11.87 14.29
CA ASP A 11 21.26 11.05 15.49
C ASP A 11 20.29 9.86 15.27
N VAL A 12 19.62 9.80 14.11
CA VAL A 12 18.65 8.76 13.77
C VAL A 12 19.23 7.78 12.75
N GLU A 13 19.40 6.54 13.17
CA GLU A 13 19.84 5.45 12.29
C GLU A 13 18.65 4.85 11.51
N THR A 14 18.85 4.60 10.21
CA THR A 14 17.86 3.92 9.36
C THR A 14 18.28 2.48 9.12
N VAL A 15 17.50 1.53 9.62
CA VAL A 15 17.73 0.09 9.43
C VAL A 15 16.74 -0.47 8.39
N CYS A 16 17.26 -1.14 7.36
CA CYS A 16 16.44 -1.82 6.35
C CYS A 16 16.32 -3.30 6.68
N LEU A 17 15.08 -3.81 6.74
CA LEU A 17 14.79 -5.23 6.95
C LEU A 17 14.31 -5.86 5.63
N MET A 18 14.66 -7.14 5.43
CA MET A 18 14.14 -7.91 4.31
C MET A 18 12.78 -8.51 4.67
N THR A 19 11.85 -8.45 3.73
CA THR A 19 10.52 -9.07 3.87
C THR A 19 10.62 -10.60 3.72
N SER A 20 9.66 -11.33 4.29
CA SER A 20 9.53 -12.78 4.05
C SER A 20 9.11 -13.03 2.59
N LEU A 21 9.49 -14.18 2.03
CA LEU A 21 9.21 -14.52 0.62
C LEU A 21 7.70 -14.53 0.31
N GLU A 22 6.88 -14.97 1.27
CA GLU A 22 5.42 -14.95 1.20
C GLU A 22 4.82 -13.55 0.98
N HIS A 23 5.56 -12.49 1.33
CA HIS A 23 5.12 -11.09 1.20
C HIS A 23 5.94 -10.31 0.16
N ALA A 24 6.85 -10.96 -0.58
CA ALA A 24 7.77 -10.29 -1.50
C ALA A 24 7.08 -9.48 -2.61
N PHE A 25 5.88 -9.88 -3.02
CA PHE A 25 5.10 -9.24 -4.09
C PHE A 25 3.93 -8.40 -3.57
N LEU A 26 3.77 -8.28 -2.25
CA LEU A 26 2.72 -7.49 -1.65
C LEU A 26 3.09 -6.01 -1.66
N SER A 27 2.24 -5.18 -2.23
CA SER A 27 2.36 -3.72 -2.15
C SER A 27 1.00 -3.06 -1.90
N SER A 28 1.00 -1.93 -1.21
CA SER A 28 -0.24 -1.20 -0.95
C SER A 28 -0.92 -0.72 -2.24
N SER A 29 -0.16 -0.43 -3.30
CA SER A 29 -0.70 -0.07 -4.61
C SER A 29 -1.51 -1.22 -5.20
N ASN A 30 -0.95 -2.42 -5.25
CA ASN A 30 -1.62 -3.61 -5.78
C ASN A 30 -2.89 -3.96 -4.99
N VAL A 31 -2.81 -3.99 -3.65
CA VAL A 31 -3.98 -4.27 -2.80
C VAL A 31 -5.11 -3.26 -3.04
N LYS A 32 -4.80 -1.96 -3.15
CA LYS A 32 -5.81 -0.94 -3.43
C LYS A 32 -6.41 -1.11 -4.82
N GLU A 33 -5.61 -1.43 -5.82
CA GLU A 33 -6.08 -1.67 -7.19
C GLU A 33 -7.04 -2.84 -7.26
N ILE A 34 -6.76 -3.94 -6.56
CA ILE A 34 -7.66 -5.10 -6.47
C ILE A 34 -9.02 -4.68 -5.90
N VAL A 35 -9.04 -3.95 -4.77
CA VAL A 35 -10.29 -3.50 -4.14
C VAL A 35 -11.08 -2.56 -5.06
N MET A 36 -10.40 -1.68 -5.79
CA MET A 36 -11.04 -0.73 -6.72
C MET A 36 -11.79 -1.44 -7.85
N HIS A 37 -11.28 -2.58 -8.30
CA HIS A 37 -11.90 -3.38 -9.34
C HIS A 37 -12.87 -4.44 -8.78
N GLY A 38 -13.24 -4.34 -7.50
CA GLY A 38 -14.17 -5.26 -6.84
C GLY A 38 -13.56 -6.62 -6.49
N GLY A 39 -12.23 -6.75 -6.50
CA GLY A 39 -11.53 -7.97 -6.12
C GLY A 39 -11.45 -8.18 -4.60
N CYS A 40 -11.25 -9.42 -4.19
CA CYS A 40 -11.08 -9.80 -2.78
C CYS A 40 -9.63 -9.62 -2.32
N VAL A 41 -9.44 -9.15 -1.08
CA VAL A 41 -8.10 -8.93 -0.47
C VAL A 41 -7.97 -9.55 0.93
N ASP A 42 -8.91 -10.40 1.35
CA ASP A 42 -8.97 -10.91 2.73
C ASP A 42 -7.73 -11.74 3.15
N GLU A 43 -7.02 -12.36 2.18
CA GLU A 43 -5.76 -13.08 2.43
C GLU A 43 -4.51 -12.19 2.31
N LEU A 44 -4.66 -10.97 1.79
CA LEU A 44 -3.55 -10.04 1.54
C LEU A 44 -3.36 -9.05 2.69
N VAL A 45 -4.36 -8.88 3.55
CA VAL A 45 -4.34 -7.93 4.65
C VAL A 45 -5.07 -8.47 5.88
N PRO A 46 -4.76 -7.97 7.08
CA PRO A 46 -5.54 -8.31 8.27
C PRO A 46 -7.04 -7.95 8.12
N PRO A 47 -7.96 -8.67 8.79
CA PRO A 47 -9.41 -8.50 8.59
C PRO A 47 -9.92 -7.07 8.78
N HIS A 48 -9.39 -6.34 9.77
CA HIS A 48 -9.78 -4.95 10.04
C HIS A 48 -9.41 -4.00 8.89
N VAL A 49 -8.32 -4.30 8.16
CA VAL A 49 -7.88 -3.53 6.99
C VAL A 49 -8.79 -3.81 5.80
N ALA A 50 -9.18 -5.07 5.58
CA ALA A 50 -10.10 -5.44 4.50
C ALA A 50 -11.45 -4.70 4.64
N VAL A 51 -11.99 -4.63 5.86
CA VAL A 51 -13.22 -3.86 6.16
C VAL A 51 -13.02 -2.37 5.87
N ALA A 52 -11.90 -1.78 6.30
CA ALA A 52 -11.61 -0.38 6.07
C ALA A 52 -11.43 -0.04 4.58
N LEU A 53 -10.80 -0.94 3.82
CA LEU A 53 -10.61 -0.78 2.38
C LEU A 53 -11.94 -0.82 1.62
N ARG A 54 -12.82 -1.78 1.94
CA ARG A 54 -14.17 -1.86 1.35
C ARG A 54 -14.98 -0.61 1.63
N LYS A 55 -15.03 -0.17 2.89
CA LYS A 55 -15.73 1.06 3.28
C LYS A 55 -15.19 2.29 2.56
N LYS A 56 -13.87 2.36 2.38
CA LYS A 56 -13.23 3.47 1.66
C LYS A 56 -13.55 3.44 0.17
N ALA A 57 -13.61 2.26 -0.44
CA ALA A 57 -13.98 2.12 -1.85
C ALA A 57 -15.43 2.55 -2.09
N GLU A 58 -16.36 2.12 -1.25
CA GLU A 58 -17.76 2.55 -1.28
C GLU A 58 -17.92 4.07 -1.13
N ALA A 59 -17.17 4.68 -0.19
CA ALA A 59 -17.23 6.13 0.04
C ALA A 59 -16.63 6.96 -1.11
N LEU A 60 -15.75 6.36 -1.92
CA LEU A 60 -15.10 7.05 -3.05
C LEU A 60 -15.94 6.96 -4.34
N GLY A 61 -16.83 5.98 -4.48
CA GLY A 61 -17.70 5.85 -5.66
C GLY A 61 -16.92 5.90 -6.98
N ASP A 62 -17.48 6.58 -7.99
CA ASP A 62 -16.86 6.73 -9.32
C ASP A 62 -15.57 7.60 -9.31
N ASP A 63 -15.31 8.36 -8.24
CA ASP A 63 -14.12 9.21 -8.11
C ASP A 63 -12.86 8.43 -7.69
N ILE A 64 -12.96 7.12 -7.50
CA ILE A 64 -11.89 6.31 -6.90
C ILE A 64 -10.57 6.38 -7.70
N ASN A 65 -10.67 6.44 -9.03
CA ASN A 65 -9.54 6.58 -9.95
C ASN A 65 -8.94 7.99 -9.98
N SER A 66 -9.71 9.02 -9.62
CA SER A 66 -9.25 10.41 -9.54
C SER A 66 -8.49 10.67 -8.24
N LYS A 67 -8.95 10.09 -7.12
CA LYS A 67 -8.48 10.41 -5.76
C LYS A 67 -7.35 9.51 -5.28
N VAL A 68 -7.20 8.31 -5.82
CA VAL A 68 -6.04 7.46 -5.53
C VAL A 68 -5.08 7.50 -6.70
N ARG A 69 -3.94 8.16 -6.50
CA ARG A 69 -2.82 8.10 -7.44
C ARG A 69 -2.32 6.66 -7.50
N LEU A 70 -2.79 5.92 -8.51
CA LEU A 70 -2.29 4.60 -8.83
C LEU A 70 -0.93 4.76 -9.51
N ILE A 71 0.08 4.12 -8.95
CA ILE A 71 1.39 3.96 -9.57
C ILE A 71 1.42 2.49 -9.97
N SER A 72 1.20 2.24 -11.25
CA SER A 72 1.32 0.92 -11.86
C SER A 72 2.75 0.42 -11.64
N LEU A 73 2.91 -0.82 -11.17
CA LEU A 73 4.21 -1.47 -11.04
C LEU A 73 4.74 -2.02 -12.38
N ARG A 74 3.96 -1.87 -13.46
CA ARG A 74 4.35 -2.28 -14.82
C ARG A 74 5.10 -1.19 -15.60
N ASP A 75 5.22 0.01 -15.02
CA ASP A 75 5.91 1.17 -15.61
C ASP A 75 7.23 1.48 -14.89
#